data_AF-A0A7L4YLV3-F1
#
_entry.id   AF-A0A7L4YLV3-F1
#
_cell.length_a   1.000
_cell.length_b   1.000
_cell.length_c   1.000
_cell.angle_alpha   90.00
_cell.angle_beta   90.00
_cell.angle_gamma   90.00
#
_symmetry.space_group_name_H-M   'P 1'
#
loop_
_entity.id
_entity.type
_entity.pdbx_description
1 polymer ?
#
loop_
_entity_poly.entity_id
_entity_poly.type
_entity_poly.pdbx_seq_one_letter_code
_entity_poly.pdbx_strand_id
1 'polypeptide(L)'
;MGTVSFDIGALTGAAGQYDEAGAQAASAGQQLGSAAVSGSAFGSQTAGGALASALSAFGQQHASGAAKIAEAQAIFAGRLRGAAAIGEQSIDLTSEAAAT
;
A
#
# COMPACT_ATOMS: atom_id res chain seq x y z
N MET A 1 30.40 -23.98 -1.64
CA MET A 1 29.61 -22.97 -2.37
C MET A 1 28.19 -23.05 -1.83
N GLY A 2 27.70 -21.99 -1.18
CA GLY A 2 26.30 -21.95 -0.73
C GLY A 2 25.40 -21.71 -1.92
N THR A 3 24.45 -22.61 -2.17
CA THR A 3 23.40 -22.41 -3.18
C THR A 3 22.55 -21.22 -2.73
N VAL A 4 22.67 -20.10 -3.43
CA VAL A 4 21.71 -19.00 -3.32
C VAL A 4 20.41 -19.53 -3.94
N SER A 5 19.47 -19.94 -3.10
CA SER A 5 18.12 -20.29 -3.55
C SER A 5 17.34 -18.99 -3.71
N PHE A 6 16.98 -18.67 -4.95
CA PHE A 6 16.14 -17.53 -5.27
C PHE A 6 14.69 -18.03 -5.42
N ASP A 7 13.88 -17.78 -4.40
CA ASP A 7 12.47 -18.18 -4.40
C ASP A 7 11.60 -17.09 -5.05
N ILE A 8 11.43 -17.22 -6.37
CA ILE A 8 10.58 -16.36 -7.21
C ILE A 8 9.14 -16.34 -6.67
N GLY A 9 8.64 -17.49 -6.21
CA GLY A 9 7.28 -17.64 -5.69
C GLY A 9 7.08 -16.83 -4.41
N ALA A 10 8.06 -16.87 -3.49
CA ALA A 10 8.03 -16.08 -2.26
C ALA A 10 8.04 -14.57 -2.54
N LEU A 11 8.78 -14.10 -3.55
CA LEU A 11 8.81 -12.67 -3.92
C LEU A 11 7.48 -12.19 -4.50
N THR A 12 6.89 -12.98 -5.41
CA THR A 12 5.58 -12.66 -5.99
C THR A 12 4.48 -12.71 -4.92
N GLY A 13 4.53 -13.71 -4.02
CA GLY A 13 3.61 -13.80 -2.90
C GLY A 13 3.72 -12.62 -1.94
N ALA A 14 4.95 -12.22 -1.58
CA ALA A 14 5.18 -11.03 -0.76
C ALA A 14 4.67 -9.76 -1.46
N ALA A 15 4.91 -9.60 -2.76
CA ALA A 15 4.40 -8.46 -3.51
C ALA A 15 2.87 -8.33 -3.40
N GLY A 16 2.13 -9.45 -3.54
CA GLY A 16 0.68 -9.47 -3.36
C GLY A 16 0.25 -9.01 -1.95
N GLN A 17 0.95 -9.45 -0.90
CA GLN A 17 0.65 -9.03 0.47
C GLN A 17 0.84 -7.51 0.68
N TYR A 18 1.85 -6.91 0.04
CA TYR A 18 2.04 -5.47 0.10
C TYR A 18 0.97 -4.70 -0.67
N ASP A 19 0.54 -5.20 -1.83
CA ASP A 19 -0.58 -4.59 -2.57
C ASP A 19 -1.89 -4.63 -1.75
N GLU A 20 -2.18 -5.77 -1.09
CA GLU A 20 -3.34 -5.91 -0.21
C GLU A 20 -3.28 -4.97 0.99
N ALA A 21 -2.13 -4.88 1.66
CA ALA A 21 -1.93 -3.95 2.77
C ALA A 21 -2.13 -2.48 2.32
N GLY A 22 -1.69 -2.13 1.11
CA GLY A 22 -1.88 -0.79 0.53
C GLY A 22 -3.33 -0.47 0.25
N ALA A 23 -4.05 -1.43 -0.33
CA ALA A 23 -5.48 -1.30 -0.57
C ALA A 23 -6.28 -1.13 0.74
N GLN A 24 -5.92 -1.88 1.78
CA GLN A 24 -6.54 -1.76 3.11
C GLN A 24 -6.28 -0.39 3.74
N ALA A 25 -5.03 0.10 3.69
CA ALA A 25 -4.68 1.42 4.20
C ALA A 25 -5.47 2.53 3.48
N ALA A 26 -5.49 2.50 2.14
CA ALA A 26 -6.24 3.47 1.33
C ALA A 26 -7.75 3.44 1.65
N SER A 27 -8.34 2.25 1.77
CA SER A 27 -9.76 2.09 2.12
C SER A 27 -10.07 2.66 3.50
N ALA A 28 -9.25 2.37 4.51
CA ALA A 28 -9.42 2.93 5.86
C ALA A 28 -9.30 4.46 5.86
N GLY A 29 -8.38 5.01 5.07
CA GLY A 29 -8.23 6.46 4.87
C GLY A 29 -9.48 7.10 4.26
N GLN A 30 -10.06 6.48 3.23
CA GLN A 30 -11.28 6.96 2.59
C GLN A 30 -12.49 6.92 3.54
N GLN A 31 -12.66 5.82 4.29
CA GLN A 31 -13.75 5.69 5.25
C GLN A 31 -13.69 6.78 6.32
N LEU A 32 -12.50 7.11 6.83
CA LEU A 32 -12.32 8.17 7.81
C LEU A 32 -12.51 9.57 7.21
N GLY A 33 -12.00 9.81 6.00
CA GLY A 33 -12.20 11.08 5.29
C GLY A 33 -13.66 11.34 4.94
N SER A 34 -14.42 10.28 4.64
CA SER A 34 -15.86 10.35 4.36
C SER A 34 -16.73 10.38 5.62
N ALA A 35 -16.21 9.97 6.78
CA ALA A 35 -16.89 10.07 8.07
C ALA A 35 -17.00 11.52 8.59
N ALA A 36 -17.10 12.50 7.67
CA ALA A 36 -17.22 13.92 7.95
C ALA A 36 -18.28 14.16 9.02
N VAL A 37 -17.82 14.63 10.17
CA VAL A 37 -18.73 14.95 11.27
C VAL A 37 -19.49 16.20 10.89
N SER A 38 -20.78 16.04 10.58
CA SER A 38 -21.63 17.19 10.29
C SER A 38 -21.69 18.09 11.51
N GLY A 39 -21.24 19.34 11.37
CA GLY A 39 -21.33 20.35 12.43
C GLY A 39 -22.76 20.56 12.94
N SER A 40 -23.77 20.21 12.14
CA SER A 40 -25.18 20.23 12.55
C SER A 40 -25.50 19.26 13.71
N ALA A 41 -24.70 18.21 13.90
CA ALA A 41 -24.87 17.25 15.01
C ALA A 41 -24.56 17.87 16.38
N PHE A 42 -23.78 18.95 16.41
CA PHE A 42 -23.41 19.65 17.63
C PHE A 42 -24.28 20.89 17.92
N GLY A 43 -25.33 21.13 17.13
CA GLY A 43 -26.17 22.32 17.22
C GLY A 43 -25.45 23.60 16.77
N SER A 44 -26.13 24.75 16.85
CA SER A 44 -25.62 26.07 16.44
C SER A 44 -24.54 26.65 17.38
N GLN A 45 -23.93 25.83 18.22
CA GLN A 45 -22.89 26.25 19.15
C GLN A 45 -21.57 26.44 18.40
N THR A 46 -20.91 27.59 18.61
CA THR A 46 -19.61 27.91 17.98
C THR A 46 -18.55 26.83 18.22
N ALA A 47 -18.56 26.21 19.41
CA ALA A 47 -17.68 25.09 19.74
C ALA A 47 -17.94 23.83 18.89
N GLY A 48 -19.18 23.57 18.50
CA GLY A 48 -19.56 22.45 17.64
C GLY A 48 -19.03 22.59 16.21
N GLY A 49 -19.07 23.81 15.66
CA GLY A 49 -18.46 24.14 14.37
C GLY A 49 -16.93 23.99 14.38
N ALA A 50 -16.28 24.42 15.47
CA ALA A 50 -14.83 24.26 15.64
C ALA A 50 -14.42 22.78 15.75
N LEU A 51 -15.16 21.97 16.51
CA LEU A 51 -14.92 20.53 16.63
C LEU A 51 -15.11 19.80 15.29
N ALA A 52 -16.20 20.08 14.57
CA ALA A 52 -16.44 19.49 13.25
C ALA A 52 -15.33 19.85 12.25
N SER A 53 -14.85 21.10 12.28
CA SER A 53 -13.74 21.54 11.42
C SER A 53 -12.43 20.81 11.76
N ALA A 54 -12.11 20.65 13.05
CA ALA A 54 -10.93 19.91 13.49
C ALA A 54 -11.00 18.42 13.10
N LEU A 55 -12.15 17.77 13.31
CA LEU A 55 -12.35 16.37 12.93
C LEU A 55 -12.24 16.16 11.42
N SER A 56 -12.80 17.08 10.63
CA SER A 56 -12.64 17.06 9.17
C SER A 56 -11.16 17.21 8.76
N ALA A 57 -10.42 18.14 9.38
CA ALA A 57 -8.99 18.30 9.12
C ALA A 57 -8.17 17.06 9.49
N PHE A 58 -8.46 16.42 10.64
CA PHE A 58 -7.80 15.18 11.05
C PHE A 58 -8.12 14.03 10.09
N GLY A 59 -9.38 13.91 9.65
CA GLY A 59 -9.80 12.93 8.65
C GLY A 59 -9.03 13.08 7.33
N GLN A 60 -8.92 14.31 6.83
CA GLN A 60 -8.16 14.61 5.61
C GLN A 60 -6.65 14.33 5.76
N GLN A 61 -6.06 14.70 6.90
CA GLN A 61 -4.64 14.42 7.18
C GLN A 61 -4.37 12.91 7.21
N HIS A 62 -5.24 12.14 7.88
CA HIS A 62 -5.12 10.69 7.93
C HIS A 62 -5.31 10.05 6.55
N ALA A 63 -6.31 10.48 5.78
CA ALA A 63 -6.53 10.00 4.41
C ALA A 63 -5.31 10.25 3.50
N SER A 64 -4.68 11.42 3.62
CA SER A 64 -3.44 11.73 2.90
C SER A 64 -2.28 10.84 3.33
N GLY A 65 -2.12 10.59 4.64
CA GLY A 65 -1.10 9.67 5.16
C GLY A 65 -1.30 8.23 4.67
N ALA A 66 -2.53 7.75 4.72
CA ALA A 66 -2.90 6.43 4.23
C ALA A 66 -2.62 6.24 2.73
N ALA A 67 -2.90 7.26 1.90
CA ALA A 67 -2.57 7.23 0.48
C ALA A 67 -1.07 7.11 0.23
N LYS A 68 -0.23 7.83 1.00
CA LYS A 68 1.24 7.72 0.92
C LYS A 68 1.76 6.34 1.32
N ILE A 69 1.15 5.72 2.33
CA ILE A 69 1.49 4.36 2.75
C ILE A 69 1.16 3.37 1.63
N ALA A 70 -0.04 3.48 1.05
CA ALA A 70 -0.46 2.64 -0.06
C ALA A 70 0.47 2.78 -1.27
N GLU A 71 0.87 4.01 -1.61
CA GLU A 71 1.85 4.28 -2.68
C GLU A 71 3.21 3.62 -2.38
N ALA A 72 3.74 3.78 -1.16
CA ALA A 72 5.00 3.18 -0.77
C ALA A 72 4.97 1.64 -0.84
N GLN A 73 3.85 1.04 -0.44
CA GLN A 73 3.64 -0.41 -0.52
C GLN A 73 3.54 -0.90 -1.96
N ALA A 74 2.82 -0.19 -2.83
CA ALA A 74 2.74 -0.51 -4.26
C ALA A 74 4.11 -0.39 -4.96
N ILE A 75 4.91 0.63 -4.63
CA ILE A 75 6.29 0.77 -5.12
C ILE A 75 7.13 -0.43 -4.70
N PHE A 76 7.03 -0.85 -3.43
CA PHE A 76 7.78 -2.00 -2.93
C PHE A 76 7.33 -3.31 -3.59
N ALA A 77 6.03 -3.54 -3.73
CA ALA A 77 5.48 -4.68 -4.46
C ALA A 77 5.98 -4.72 -5.91
N GLY A 78 6.03 -3.57 -6.59
CA GLY A 78 6.60 -3.45 -7.93
C GLY A 78 8.08 -3.84 -8.00
N ARG A 79 8.88 -3.46 -6.99
CA ARG A 79 10.30 -3.87 -6.90
C ARG A 79 10.46 -5.37 -6.69
N LEU A 80 9.61 -5.99 -5.86
CA LEU A 80 9.63 -7.44 -5.65
C LEU A 80 9.29 -8.20 -6.93
N ARG A 81 8.26 -7.76 -7.66
CA ARG A 81 7.92 -8.31 -8.99
C ARG A 81 9.05 -8.11 -10.01
N GLY A 82 9.71 -6.95 -10.00
CA GLY A 82 10.88 -6.70 -10.83
C GLY A 82 12.04 -7.65 -10.52
N ALA A 83 12.32 -7.90 -9.23
CA ALA A 83 13.33 -8.88 -8.83
C ALA A 83 12.95 -10.31 -9.26
N ALA A 84 11.69 -10.70 -9.11
CA ALA A 84 11.18 -11.99 -9.56
C ALA A 84 11.41 -12.19 -11.07
N ALA A 85 11.09 -11.20 -11.90
CA ALA A 85 11.29 -11.24 -13.34
C ALA A 85 12.78 -11.37 -13.74
N ILE A 86 13.69 -10.68 -13.04
CA ILE A 86 15.14 -10.83 -13.25
C ILE A 86 15.59 -12.27 -12.93
N GLY A 87 15.06 -12.85 -11.86
CA GLY A 87 15.34 -14.24 -11.50
C GLY A 87 14.83 -15.23 -12.54
N GLU A 88 13.61 -15.05 -13.04
CA GLU A 88 13.05 -15.88 -14.13
C GLU A 88 13.95 -15.83 -15.38
N GLN A 89 14.33 -14.63 -15.84
CA GLN A 89 15.24 -14.46 -16.98
C GLN A 89 16.59 -15.15 -16.76
N SER A 90 17.10 -15.13 -15.53
CA SER A 90 18.38 -15.78 -15.20
C SER A 90 18.29 -17.31 -15.28
N ILE A 91 17.14 -17.88 -14.90
CA ILE A 91 16.88 -19.33 -15.01
C ILE A 91 16.77 -19.75 -16.47
N ASP A 92 16.04 -18.97 -17.29
CA ASP A 92 15.86 -19.26 -18.71
C ASP A 92 17.20 -19.26 -19.45
N LEU A 93 18.03 -18.22 -19.26
CA LEU A 93 19.37 -18.12 -19.85
C LEU A 93 20.29 -19.28 -19.44
N THR A 94 20.21 -19.71 -18.18
CA THR A 94 20.99 -20.85 -17.68
C THR A 94 20.53 -22.17 -18.30
N SER A 95 19.22 -22.32 -18.51
CA SER A 95 18.62 -23.52 -19.09
C SER A 95 18.92 -23.64 -20.59
N GLU A 96 18.89 -22.52 -21.32
CA GLU A 96 19.30 -22.46 -22.72
C GLU A 96 20.79 -22.79 -22.90
N ALA A 97 21.66 -22.24 -22.05
CA ALA A 97 23.09 -22.53 -22.08
C ALA A 97 23.44 -23.99 -21.74
N ALA A 98 22.61 -24.66 -20.93
CA ALA A 98 22.78 -26.09 -20.61
C ALA A 98 22.26 -27.03 -21.71
N ALA A 99 21.48 -26.53 -22.67
CA ALA A 99 20.93 -27.30 -23.78
C ALA A 99 21.80 -27.27 -25.06
N THR A 100 22.84 -26.44 -25.09
CA THR A 100 23.87 -26.33 -26.15
C THR A 100 25.15 -27.07 -25.81
#